data_AF-A0A8J3XBC8-F1
#
_entry.id   AF-A0A8J3XBC8-F1
#
_cell.length_a   1.000
_cell.length_b   1.000
_cell.length_c   1.000
_cell.angle_alpha   90.00
_cell.angle_beta   90.00
_cell.angle_gamma   90.00
#
_symmetry.space_group_name_H-M   'P 1'
#
loop_
_entity.id
_entity.type
_entity.pdbx_description
1 polymer ?
#
loop_
_entity_poly.entity_id
_entity_poly.type
_entity_poly.pdbx_seq_one_letter_code
_entity_poly.pdbx_strand_id
1 'polypeptide(L)'
;MRMSRLAALATAAAVTGITPFLPAVQAVADTGEVTVVLTQGKSLYPQTEGYLLQKCPSTAPYVVSAGGSAATGNSSDHKFGRYDNIYTTDDGRSVRMNIRNTQTLLEAGKSHHDVVLSYNLTITCSNVNHGKPQEYGLSTRSFLPLHGEATLASACPTENHTLVLRSTESHGDGTVVTDRQEGLHTDSYTFQHDDDYVMGWAVVTVYCG
;
A
#
# COMPACT_ATOMS: atom_id res chain seq x y z
N MET A 1 60.93 12.60 -30.83
CA MET A 1 60.78 11.20 -30.38
C MET A 1 60.30 11.19 -28.93
N ARG A 2 59.02 10.89 -28.69
CA ARG A 2 58.47 10.26 -27.48
C ARG A 2 56.96 10.06 -27.72
N MET A 3 56.58 8.81 -27.95
CA MET A 3 55.22 8.31 -27.81
C MET A 3 54.84 8.31 -26.32
N SER A 4 53.57 8.60 -25.99
CA SER A 4 52.72 7.89 -25.01
C SER A 4 51.38 8.64 -24.88
N ARG A 5 50.29 8.09 -25.41
CA ARG A 5 49.26 7.22 -24.78
C ARG A 5 48.01 8.02 -24.39
N LEU A 6 46.97 7.85 -25.21
CA LEU A 6 45.58 8.10 -24.84
C LEU A 6 45.20 7.22 -23.64
N ALA A 7 44.50 7.79 -22.67
CA ALA A 7 43.64 7.06 -21.76
C ALA A 7 42.26 7.73 -21.77
N ALA A 8 41.31 7.09 -22.44
CA ALA A 8 39.89 7.39 -22.30
C ALA A 8 39.42 6.79 -20.98
N LEU A 9 38.94 7.64 -20.06
CA LEU A 9 38.21 7.21 -18.88
C LEU A 9 36.75 7.02 -19.30
N ALA A 10 36.31 5.77 -19.43
CA ALA A 10 34.90 5.43 -19.54
C ALA A 10 34.31 5.41 -18.12
N THR A 11 33.45 6.38 -17.80
CA THR A 11 32.64 6.37 -16.58
C THR A 11 31.52 5.36 -16.76
N ALA A 12 31.66 4.18 -16.16
CA ALA A 12 30.58 3.21 -16.07
C ALA A 12 29.53 3.73 -15.07
N ALA A 13 28.33 4.00 -15.57
CA ALA A 13 27.16 4.21 -14.73
C ALA A 13 26.83 2.90 -14.00
N ALA A 14 26.95 2.90 -12.69
CA ALA A 14 26.48 1.81 -11.84
C ALA A 14 24.95 1.80 -11.86
N VAL A 15 24.37 0.91 -12.68
CA VAL A 15 22.99 0.48 -12.52
C VAL A 15 22.99 -0.48 -11.34
N THR A 16 22.67 0.04 -10.15
CA THR A 16 22.39 -0.80 -8.98
C THR A 16 21.14 -1.62 -9.28
N GLY A 17 21.35 -2.93 -9.43
CA GLY A 17 20.32 -3.91 -9.72
C GLY A 17 19.28 -3.95 -8.62
N ILE A 18 18.05 -3.60 -8.97
CA ILE A 18 16.84 -3.93 -8.22
C ILE A 18 16.62 -5.43 -8.41
N THR A 19 16.82 -6.23 -7.38
CA THR A 19 16.32 -7.61 -7.36
C THR A 19 14.79 -7.58 -7.39
N PRO A 20 14.11 -8.19 -8.38
CA PRO A 20 12.67 -8.33 -8.31
C PRO A 20 12.34 -9.29 -7.16
N PHE A 21 11.69 -8.77 -6.11
CA PHE A 21 10.95 -9.60 -5.16
C PHE A 21 9.94 -10.41 -5.99
N LEU A 22 10.12 -11.73 -6.05
CA LEU A 22 9.12 -12.62 -6.65
C LEU A 22 7.86 -12.57 -5.76
N PRO A 23 6.66 -12.32 -6.31
CA PRO A 23 5.44 -12.30 -5.53
C PRO A 23 5.17 -13.70 -4.95
N ALA A 24 4.81 -13.76 -3.67
CA ALA A 24 4.34 -14.99 -3.04
C ALA A 24 2.97 -15.36 -3.64
N VAL A 25 2.95 -16.35 -4.53
CA VAL A 25 1.72 -16.93 -5.11
C VAL A 25 1.14 -17.90 -4.08
N GLN A 26 0.08 -17.49 -3.39
CA GLN A 26 -0.76 -18.41 -2.64
C GLN A 26 -1.95 -18.80 -3.52
N ALA A 27 -2.04 -20.09 -3.87
CA ALA A 27 -3.17 -20.65 -4.59
C ALA A 27 -4.10 -21.36 -3.61
N VAL A 28 -5.35 -20.91 -3.51
CA VAL A 28 -6.41 -21.63 -2.78
C VAL A 28 -7.34 -22.20 -3.84
N ALA A 29 -7.42 -23.54 -3.91
CA ALA A 29 -8.25 -24.26 -4.86
C ALA A 29 -9.47 -24.79 -4.12
N ASP A 30 -10.57 -24.05 -4.17
CA ASP A 30 -11.88 -24.57 -3.81
C ASP A 30 -12.83 -24.20 -4.95
N THR A 31 -13.48 -25.20 -5.55
CA THR A 31 -14.43 -25.14 -6.71
C THR A 31 -13.89 -25.22 -8.15
N GLY A 32 -12.58 -25.45 -8.38
CA GLY A 32 -12.02 -25.51 -9.74
C GLY A 32 -11.68 -24.13 -10.32
N GLU A 33 -11.88 -23.09 -9.52
CA GLU A 33 -11.28 -21.79 -9.71
C GLU A 33 -9.86 -21.77 -9.14
N VAL A 34 -8.95 -21.12 -9.86
CA VAL A 34 -7.58 -20.88 -9.38
C VAL A 34 -7.50 -19.44 -8.94
N THR A 35 -7.53 -19.22 -7.62
CA THR A 35 -7.31 -17.90 -7.05
C THR A 35 -5.83 -17.68 -6.81
N VAL A 36 -5.26 -16.59 -7.37
CA VAL A 36 -3.87 -16.19 -7.14
C VAL A 36 -3.83 -14.83 -6.48
N VAL A 37 -3.14 -14.73 -5.34
CA VAL A 37 -2.84 -13.45 -4.69
C VAL A 37 -1.47 -12.95 -5.16
N LEU A 38 -1.40 -11.70 -5.60
CA LEU A 38 -0.16 -11.04 -6.00
C LEU A 38 0.02 -9.75 -5.20
N THR A 39 1.24 -9.48 -4.74
CA THR A 39 1.57 -8.27 -4.00
C THR A 39 2.77 -7.57 -4.62
N GLN A 40 2.64 -6.27 -4.90
CA GLN A 40 3.73 -5.40 -5.35
C GLN A 40 3.91 -4.23 -4.39
N GLY A 41 5.14 -4.02 -3.91
CA GLY A 41 5.48 -2.95 -2.98
C GLY A 41 6.24 -1.79 -3.62
N LYS A 42 6.06 -0.58 -3.10
CA LYS A 42 6.87 0.60 -3.44
C LYS A 42 6.98 1.55 -2.25
N SER A 43 8.17 2.10 -2.03
CA SER A 43 8.42 3.14 -1.04
C SER A 43 8.57 4.51 -1.71
N LEU A 44 8.02 5.56 -1.09
CA LEU A 44 8.02 6.93 -1.61
C LEU A 44 8.67 7.91 -0.63
N TYR A 45 9.58 8.73 -1.17
CA TYR A 45 10.22 9.85 -0.49
C TYR A 45 9.27 11.07 -0.38
N PRO A 46 9.58 12.08 0.45
CA PRO A 46 8.75 13.27 0.60
C PRO A 46 8.54 14.00 -0.74
N GLN A 47 7.34 14.56 -0.93
CA GLN A 47 6.91 15.24 -2.17
C GLN A 47 7.10 14.42 -3.45
N THR A 48 7.05 13.08 -3.36
CA THR A 48 7.11 12.21 -4.54
C THR A 48 5.78 11.54 -4.83
N GLU A 49 5.58 11.26 -6.11
CA GLU A 49 4.45 10.52 -6.65
C GLU A 49 4.93 9.23 -7.26
N GLY A 50 4.05 8.25 -7.31
CA GLY A 50 4.34 6.98 -7.95
C GLY A 50 3.08 6.23 -8.33
N TYR A 51 3.30 5.10 -8.98
CA TYR A 51 2.24 4.14 -9.20
C TYR A 51 2.77 2.73 -8.96
N LEU A 52 1.84 1.84 -8.64
CA LEU A 52 1.98 0.40 -8.64
C LEU A 52 1.11 -0.16 -9.77
N LEU A 53 1.63 -1.13 -10.52
CA LEU A 53 0.93 -1.76 -11.64
C LEU A 53 1.20 -3.25 -11.60
N GLN A 54 0.19 -4.01 -11.17
CA GLN A 54 0.27 -5.46 -11.11
C GLN A 54 -0.67 -6.07 -12.13
N LYS A 55 -0.16 -7.04 -12.88
CA LYS A 55 -0.91 -7.80 -13.88
C LYS A 55 -1.18 -9.21 -13.39
N CYS A 56 -2.41 -9.68 -13.58
CA CYS A 56 -2.79 -11.06 -13.33
C CYS A 56 -2.05 -12.03 -14.29
N PRO A 57 -1.71 -13.25 -13.84
CA PRO A 57 -1.02 -14.22 -14.67
C PRO A 57 -1.94 -14.74 -15.79
N SER A 58 -1.37 -15.28 -16.86
CA SER A 58 -2.16 -15.81 -17.99
C SER A 58 -3.05 -17.00 -17.61
N THR A 59 -2.70 -17.73 -16.54
CA THR A 59 -3.48 -18.87 -16.02
C THR A 59 -4.71 -18.45 -15.20
N ALA A 60 -4.72 -17.23 -14.67
CA ALA A 60 -5.82 -16.64 -13.92
C ALA A 60 -5.93 -15.15 -14.29
N PRO A 61 -6.45 -14.80 -15.49
CA PRO A 61 -6.28 -13.47 -16.05
C PRO A 61 -7.26 -12.42 -15.52
N TYR A 62 -8.30 -12.81 -14.78
CA TYR A 62 -9.39 -11.91 -14.39
C TYR A 62 -9.18 -11.38 -12.97
N VAL A 63 -9.27 -10.07 -12.78
CA VAL A 63 -9.22 -9.45 -11.45
C VAL A 63 -10.55 -9.70 -10.73
N VAL A 64 -10.49 -10.30 -9.54
CA VAL A 64 -11.66 -10.54 -8.68
C VAL A 64 -11.78 -9.43 -7.65
N SER A 65 -10.67 -9.11 -7.00
CA SER A 65 -10.59 -8.03 -6.01
C SER A 65 -9.21 -7.41 -6.04
N ALA A 66 -9.15 -6.16 -5.60
CA ALA A 66 -7.90 -5.43 -5.51
C ALA A 66 -7.94 -4.45 -4.35
N GLY A 67 -6.77 -4.20 -3.79
CA GLY A 67 -6.63 -3.30 -2.67
C GLY A 67 -5.22 -2.75 -2.51
N GLY A 68 -5.14 -1.62 -1.85
CA GLY A 68 -3.90 -0.95 -1.48
C GLY A 68 -3.69 -1.04 0.02
N SER A 69 -2.45 -1.14 0.48
CA SER A 69 -2.13 -0.93 1.89
C SER A 69 -1.00 0.08 2.03
N ALA A 70 -1.12 1.04 2.93
CA ALA A 70 -0.09 1.99 3.27
C ALA A 70 0.42 1.71 4.68
N ALA A 71 1.74 1.78 4.84
CA ALA A 71 2.42 1.70 6.13
C ALA A 71 3.49 2.78 6.21
N THR A 72 3.59 3.40 7.38
CA THR A 72 4.70 4.29 7.73
C THR A 72 5.60 3.55 8.71
N GLY A 73 6.92 3.61 8.51
CA GLY A 73 7.88 2.87 9.35
C GLY A 73 7.71 3.15 10.86
N ASN A 74 7.24 4.36 11.22
CA ASN A 74 6.82 4.75 12.56
C ASN A 74 5.38 5.30 12.53
N SER A 75 4.61 5.05 13.59
CA SER A 75 3.13 4.96 13.60
C SER A 75 2.32 6.25 13.46
N SER A 76 2.94 7.44 13.46
CA SER A 76 2.23 8.73 13.49
C SER A 76 2.06 9.45 12.15
N ASP A 77 2.69 8.95 11.09
CA ASP A 77 2.90 9.72 9.85
C ASP A 77 2.03 9.30 8.67
N HIS A 78 1.02 8.46 8.92
CA HIS A 78 0.06 7.99 7.91
C HIS A 78 -0.71 9.14 7.23
N LYS A 79 -0.79 10.32 7.87
CA LYS A 79 -1.40 11.53 7.31
C LYS A 79 -0.78 12.02 5.99
N PHE A 80 0.48 11.65 5.74
CA PHE A 80 1.19 12.04 4.52
C PHE A 80 0.93 11.08 3.35
N GLY A 81 0.38 9.90 3.63
CA GLY A 81 0.07 8.92 2.60
C GLY A 81 -1.25 9.20 1.91
N ARG A 82 -1.25 9.19 0.58
CA ARG A 82 -2.44 9.41 -0.24
C ARG A 82 -2.53 8.41 -1.37
N TYR A 83 -3.72 7.87 -1.54
CA TYR A 83 -4.15 7.20 -2.76
C TYR A 83 -4.81 8.25 -3.65
N ASP A 84 -4.22 8.55 -4.80
CA ASP A 84 -4.86 9.49 -5.74
C ASP A 84 -5.96 8.76 -6.53
N ASN A 85 -5.69 7.51 -6.94
CA ASN A 85 -6.56 6.72 -7.80
C ASN A 85 -6.25 5.21 -7.68
N ILE A 86 -7.25 4.33 -7.78
CA ILE A 86 -7.07 2.89 -7.99
C ILE A 86 -8.09 2.35 -9.00
N TYR A 87 -7.63 1.60 -9.99
CA TYR A 87 -8.53 1.09 -11.03
C TYR A 87 -7.98 -0.15 -11.73
N THR A 88 -8.91 -0.98 -12.21
CA THR A 88 -8.63 -2.05 -13.16
C THR A 88 -8.57 -1.47 -14.57
N THR A 89 -7.48 -1.73 -15.29
CA THR A 89 -7.25 -1.25 -16.66
C THR A 89 -8.30 -1.77 -17.64
N ASP A 90 -8.36 -1.18 -18.83
CA ASP A 90 -9.38 -1.53 -19.84
C ASP A 90 -9.26 -2.97 -20.35
N ASP A 91 -8.07 -3.56 -20.28
CA ASP A 91 -7.87 -4.98 -20.58
C ASP A 91 -8.53 -5.92 -19.54
N GLY A 92 -8.94 -5.40 -18.38
CA GLY A 92 -9.54 -6.16 -17.28
C GLY A 92 -8.56 -7.07 -16.53
N ARG A 93 -7.25 -6.97 -16.81
CA ARG A 93 -6.22 -7.92 -16.31
C ARG A 93 -5.17 -7.28 -15.43
N SER A 94 -5.08 -5.96 -15.43
CA SER A 94 -4.10 -5.24 -14.62
C SER A 94 -4.79 -4.26 -13.70
N VAL A 95 -4.20 -4.03 -12.54
CA VAL A 95 -4.66 -3.01 -11.61
C VAL A 95 -3.56 -1.99 -11.44
N ARG A 96 -3.93 -0.72 -11.56
CA ARG A 96 -3.06 0.41 -11.32
C ARG A 96 -3.53 1.17 -10.09
N MET A 97 -2.59 1.50 -9.22
CA MET A 97 -2.82 2.35 -8.06
C MET A 97 -1.82 3.52 -8.10
N ASN A 98 -2.32 4.74 -8.15
CA ASN A 98 -1.53 5.96 -8.09
C ASN A 98 -1.46 6.44 -6.63
N ILE A 99 -0.27 6.80 -6.19
CA ILE A 99 0.06 7.09 -4.80
C ILE A 99 0.95 8.32 -4.71
N ARG A 100 0.79 9.08 -3.64
CA ARG A 100 1.59 10.28 -3.36
C ARG A 100 2.02 10.34 -1.91
N ASN A 101 3.23 10.82 -1.68
CA ASN A 101 3.69 11.27 -0.37
C ASN A 101 3.56 12.80 -0.29
N THR A 102 2.62 13.30 0.51
CA THR A 102 2.35 14.73 0.64
C THR A 102 3.23 15.43 1.68
N GLN A 103 4.13 14.71 2.35
CA GLN A 103 5.06 15.32 3.29
C GLN A 103 5.94 16.34 2.57
N THR A 104 6.06 17.54 3.13
CA THR A 104 6.97 18.56 2.59
C THR A 104 8.43 18.26 2.97
N LEU A 105 9.38 18.73 2.16
CA LEU A 105 10.81 18.62 2.48
C LEU A 105 11.17 19.32 3.80
N LEU A 106 10.43 20.37 4.19
CA LEU A 106 10.63 21.06 5.47
C LEU A 106 10.16 20.20 6.65
N GLU A 107 9.03 19.52 6.54
CA GLU A 107 8.56 18.57 7.56
C GLU A 107 9.48 17.37 7.67
N ALA A 108 9.99 16.87 6.54
CA ALA A 108 11.00 15.81 6.52
C ALA A 108 12.29 16.26 7.24
N GLY A 109 12.78 17.47 6.96
CA GLY A 109 13.99 18.00 7.61
C GLY A 109 13.84 18.32 9.10
N LYS A 110 12.61 18.47 9.61
CA LYS A 110 12.32 18.64 11.04
C LYS A 110 12.08 17.31 11.76
N SER A 111 11.66 16.28 11.02
CA SER A 111 11.49 14.94 11.56
C SER A 111 12.87 14.35 11.75
N HIS A 112 13.19 13.85 12.95
CA HIS A 112 14.47 13.17 13.20
C HIS A 112 14.62 11.84 12.43
N HIS A 113 13.62 11.48 11.60
CA HIS A 113 13.52 10.27 10.82
C HIS A 113 12.94 10.59 9.43
N ASP A 114 13.54 10.02 8.38
CA ASP A 114 12.96 10.06 7.03
C ASP A 114 11.63 9.30 7.03
N VAL A 115 10.53 9.98 6.71
CA VAL A 115 9.22 9.32 6.58
C VAL A 115 9.15 8.66 5.21
N VAL A 116 9.60 7.42 5.17
CA VAL A 116 9.43 6.56 4.01
C VAL A 116 8.05 5.91 4.10
N LEU A 117 7.16 6.32 3.20
CA LEU A 117 5.84 5.70 3.06
C LEU A 117 5.97 4.46 2.19
N SER A 118 5.53 3.32 2.70
CA SER A 118 5.51 2.07 1.95
C SER A 118 4.09 1.71 1.56
N TYR A 119 3.89 1.44 0.28
CA TYR A 119 2.62 1.05 -0.30
C TYR A 119 2.72 -0.34 -0.88
N ASN A 120 1.71 -1.16 -0.66
CA ASN A 120 1.54 -2.43 -1.35
C ASN A 120 0.23 -2.42 -2.13
N LEU A 121 0.27 -2.97 -3.34
CA LEU A 121 -0.89 -3.31 -4.13
C LEU A 121 -1.09 -4.82 -4.04
N THR A 122 -2.24 -5.25 -3.52
CA THR A 122 -2.63 -6.65 -3.47
C THR A 122 -3.77 -6.88 -4.45
N ILE A 123 -3.63 -7.87 -5.33
CA ILE A 123 -4.69 -8.27 -6.26
C ILE A 123 -4.98 -9.75 -6.12
N THR A 124 -6.26 -10.08 -6.22
CA THR A 124 -6.77 -11.44 -6.26
C THR A 124 -7.24 -11.71 -7.68
N CYS A 125 -6.66 -12.71 -8.33
CA CYS A 125 -6.95 -13.07 -9.70
C CYS A 125 -7.69 -14.42 -9.77
N SER A 126 -8.55 -14.62 -10.77
CA SER A 126 -9.23 -15.89 -11.06
C SER A 126 -9.09 -16.27 -12.54
N ASN A 127 -9.24 -17.57 -12.82
CA ASN A 127 -9.40 -18.12 -14.17
C ASN A 127 -10.83 -17.96 -14.71
N VAL A 128 -11.78 -17.49 -13.89
CA VAL A 128 -13.16 -17.18 -14.26
C VAL A 128 -13.36 -15.67 -14.36
N ASN A 129 -14.16 -15.23 -15.34
CA ASN A 129 -14.47 -13.81 -15.51
C ASN A 129 -15.60 -13.38 -14.58
N HIS A 130 -15.29 -12.49 -13.63
CA HIS A 130 -16.24 -11.92 -12.67
C HIS A 130 -16.67 -10.48 -13.03
N GLY A 131 -16.19 -9.94 -14.15
CA GLY A 131 -16.29 -8.51 -14.47
C GLY A 131 -15.24 -7.68 -13.75
N LYS A 132 -15.35 -6.35 -13.84
CA LYS A 132 -14.45 -5.44 -13.09
C LYS A 132 -14.92 -5.33 -11.63
N PRO A 133 -14.00 -5.31 -10.65
CA PRO A 133 -14.34 -5.02 -9.26
C PRO A 133 -15.12 -3.71 -9.14
N GLN A 134 -16.18 -3.73 -8.34
CA GLN A 134 -17.00 -2.54 -8.05
C GLN A 134 -16.48 -1.75 -6.86
N GLU A 135 -15.69 -2.40 -6.00
CA GLU A 135 -15.07 -1.77 -4.83
C GLU A 135 -13.60 -2.16 -4.71
N TYR A 136 -12.81 -1.28 -4.09
CA TYR A 136 -11.39 -1.49 -3.80
C TYR A 136 -11.12 -1.31 -2.32
N GLY A 137 -10.39 -2.26 -1.71
CA GLY A 137 -10.04 -2.19 -0.28
C GLY A 137 -8.76 -1.40 -0.06
N LEU A 138 -8.81 -0.28 0.64
CA LEU A 138 -7.65 0.53 0.99
C LEU A 138 -7.40 0.45 2.49
N SER A 139 -6.22 0.00 2.88
CA SER A 139 -5.86 -0.26 4.26
C SER A 139 -4.74 0.65 4.72
N THR A 140 -4.87 1.17 5.94
CA THR A 140 -3.76 1.78 6.66
C THR A 140 -3.38 0.84 7.79
N ARG A 141 -2.08 0.57 7.97
CA ARG A 141 -1.55 -0.24 9.07
C ARG A 141 -0.62 0.59 9.94
N SER A 142 -0.70 0.39 11.25
CA SER A 142 0.19 1.03 12.22
C SER A 142 0.51 0.14 13.42
N PHE A 143 1.60 0.48 14.13
CA PHE A 143 1.92 -0.08 15.45
C PHE A 143 1.38 0.84 16.53
N LEU A 144 0.87 0.25 17.61
CA LEU A 144 0.37 0.96 18.77
C LEU A 144 1.46 0.99 19.84
N PRO A 145 1.72 2.15 20.47
CA PRO A 145 2.66 2.23 21.57
C PRO A 145 2.19 1.38 22.77
N LEU A 146 3.14 0.99 23.62
CA LEU A 146 2.84 0.34 24.90
C LEU A 146 2.01 1.27 25.78
N HIS A 147 0.94 0.75 26.40
CA HIS A 147 0.00 1.54 27.20
C HIS A 147 -0.41 2.85 26.54
N GLY A 148 -0.86 2.75 25.30
CA GLY A 148 -1.09 3.93 24.50
C GLY A 148 -2.27 3.82 23.57
N GLU A 149 -2.60 4.97 23.00
CA GLU A 149 -3.72 5.14 22.10
C GLU A 149 -3.21 5.62 20.74
N ALA A 150 -3.82 5.14 19.67
CA ALA A 150 -3.64 5.75 18.36
C ALA A 150 -4.93 5.75 17.56
N THR A 151 -5.17 6.86 16.88
CA THR A 151 -6.19 6.95 15.84
C THR A 151 -5.56 6.61 14.49
N LEU A 152 -6.19 5.70 13.77
CA LEU A 152 -5.81 5.31 12.43
C LEU A 152 -6.94 5.63 11.46
N ALA A 153 -6.61 6.35 10.40
CA ALA A 153 -7.56 6.67 9.33
C ALA A 153 -7.17 5.97 8.03
N SER A 154 -8.18 5.51 7.30
CA SER A 154 -8.02 5.14 5.90
C SER A 154 -9.03 5.90 5.05
N ALA A 155 -8.61 6.25 3.84
CA ALA A 155 -9.35 7.14 2.96
C ALA A 155 -9.46 6.56 1.57
N CYS A 156 -10.60 6.81 0.94
CA CYS A 156 -10.81 6.50 -0.45
C CYS A 156 -9.98 7.41 -1.37
N PRO A 157 -9.72 6.98 -2.62
CA PRO A 157 -8.96 7.80 -3.56
C PRO A 157 -9.68 9.11 -3.84
N THR A 158 -8.93 10.10 -4.30
CA THR A 158 -9.47 11.44 -4.56
C THR A 158 -10.10 11.59 -5.94
N GLU A 159 -9.70 10.76 -6.92
CA GLU A 159 -10.16 10.89 -8.31
C GLU A 159 -11.29 9.93 -8.68
N ASN A 160 -11.25 8.70 -8.18
CA ASN A 160 -12.24 7.68 -8.46
C ASN A 160 -12.54 6.85 -7.21
N HIS A 161 -13.68 6.15 -7.23
CA HIS A 161 -14.15 5.36 -6.11
C HIS A 161 -14.13 6.16 -4.79
N THR A 162 -14.58 7.41 -4.83
CA THR A 162 -14.27 8.38 -3.78
C THR A 162 -15.07 8.14 -2.50
N LEU A 163 -16.09 7.29 -2.55
CA LEU A 163 -17.03 7.09 -1.44
C LEU A 163 -16.65 5.86 -0.62
N VAL A 164 -16.66 6.01 0.70
CA VAL A 164 -16.60 4.88 1.62
C VAL A 164 -17.94 4.14 1.55
N LEU A 165 -17.90 2.88 1.11
CA LEU A 165 -19.06 1.99 1.11
C LEU A 165 -19.19 1.26 2.44
N ARG A 166 -18.05 0.88 3.02
CA ARG A 166 -17.93 0.19 4.31
C ARG A 166 -16.49 0.26 4.81
N SER A 167 -16.30 0.06 6.10
CA SER A 167 -14.98 -0.11 6.71
C SER A 167 -14.93 -1.31 7.64
N THR A 168 -13.72 -1.83 7.81
CA THR A 168 -13.41 -2.93 8.73
C THR A 168 -12.08 -2.67 9.40
N GLU A 169 -11.98 -3.11 10.64
CA GLU A 169 -10.82 -3.00 11.50
C GLU A 169 -10.25 -4.38 11.87
N SER A 170 -8.96 -4.43 12.14
CA SER A 170 -8.27 -5.61 12.67
C SER A 170 -7.11 -5.16 13.54
N HIS A 171 -6.89 -5.83 14.66
CA HIS A 171 -5.83 -5.48 15.58
C HIS A 171 -5.30 -6.72 16.32
N GLY A 172 -4.15 -6.56 16.96
CA GLY A 172 -3.55 -7.60 17.80
C GLY A 172 -4.29 -7.82 19.13
N ASP A 173 -3.87 -8.86 19.84
CA ASP A 173 -4.31 -9.12 21.21
C ASP A 173 -3.93 -7.96 22.15
N GLY A 174 -4.75 -7.68 23.16
CA GLY A 174 -4.52 -6.58 24.10
C GLY A 174 -4.84 -5.18 23.55
N THR A 175 -5.25 -5.09 22.28
CA THR A 175 -5.79 -3.88 21.67
C THR A 175 -7.31 -3.93 21.63
N VAL A 176 -7.98 -2.80 21.86
CA VAL A 176 -9.42 -2.62 21.71
C VAL A 176 -9.73 -1.35 20.93
N VAL A 177 -10.87 -1.32 20.25
CA VAL A 177 -11.42 -0.11 19.63
C VAL A 177 -12.18 0.69 20.68
N THR A 178 -11.83 1.96 20.83
CA THR A 178 -12.47 2.87 21.79
C THR A 178 -13.37 3.91 21.13
N ASP A 179 -13.07 4.29 19.88
CA ASP A 179 -13.89 5.21 19.10
C ASP A 179 -13.87 4.85 17.61
N ARG A 180 -14.94 5.23 16.91
CA ARG A 180 -15.08 5.09 15.45
C ARG A 180 -15.71 6.37 14.91
N GLN A 181 -15.07 6.96 13.92
CA GLN A 181 -15.58 8.11 13.19
C GLN A 181 -15.76 7.74 11.72
N GLU A 182 -17.02 7.70 11.30
CA GLU A 182 -17.40 7.44 9.92
C GLU A 182 -17.45 8.74 9.12
N GLY A 183 -17.00 8.68 7.88
CA GLY A 183 -17.01 9.81 6.97
C GLY A 183 -17.27 9.39 5.54
N LEU A 184 -17.67 10.37 4.71
CA LEU A 184 -18.02 10.11 3.31
C LEU A 184 -16.83 9.59 2.48
N HIS A 185 -15.62 10.05 2.82
CA HIS A 185 -14.39 9.78 2.05
C HIS A 185 -13.30 9.12 2.89
N THR A 186 -13.49 9.03 4.20
CA THR A 186 -12.52 8.48 5.14
C THR A 186 -13.24 7.98 6.37
N ASP A 187 -12.82 6.82 6.85
CA ASP A 187 -13.18 6.34 8.17
C ASP A 187 -11.94 6.28 9.04
N SER A 188 -12.13 6.46 10.34
CA SER A 188 -11.06 6.34 11.32
C SER A 188 -11.52 5.62 12.58
N TYR A 189 -10.57 4.93 13.20
CA TYR A 189 -10.77 4.15 14.41
C TYR A 189 -9.70 4.55 15.41
N THR A 190 -10.11 4.75 16.65
CA THR A 190 -9.19 4.94 17.77
C THR A 190 -9.02 3.60 18.48
N PHE A 191 -7.77 3.21 18.66
CA PHE A 191 -7.38 1.98 19.31
C PHE A 191 -6.65 2.30 20.60
N GLN A 192 -7.01 1.60 21.66
CA GLN A 192 -6.28 1.60 22.92
C GLN A 192 -5.59 0.24 23.08
N HIS A 193 -4.31 0.26 23.47
CA HIS A 193 -3.49 -0.93 23.67
C HIS A 193 -2.91 -0.95 25.08
N ASP A 194 -3.34 -1.93 25.88
CA ASP A 194 -3.09 -1.99 27.32
C ASP A 194 -1.99 -3.00 27.71
N ASP A 195 -1.12 -3.39 26.78
CA ASP A 195 0.04 -4.26 27.07
C ASP A 195 1.30 -3.43 27.39
N ASP A 196 1.95 -3.79 28.51
CA ASP A 196 3.20 -3.20 29.04
C ASP A 196 4.46 -3.63 28.28
N TYR A 197 4.41 -4.73 27.55
CA TYR A 197 5.59 -5.49 27.13
C TYR A 197 5.68 -5.62 25.61
N VAL A 198 4.55 -5.69 24.91
CA VAL A 198 4.50 -5.92 23.46
C VAL A 198 3.73 -4.80 22.79
N MET A 199 4.30 -4.17 21.76
CA MET A 199 3.58 -3.18 20.96
C MET A 199 2.39 -3.84 20.25
N GLY A 200 1.23 -3.17 20.31
CA GLY A 200 0.05 -3.57 19.56
C GLY A 200 0.23 -3.27 18.06
N TRP A 201 -0.70 -3.77 17.26
CA TRP A 201 -0.84 -3.35 15.87
C TRP A 201 -2.31 -3.20 15.53
N ALA A 202 -2.61 -2.29 14.62
CA ALA A 202 -3.95 -2.06 14.11
C ALA A 202 -3.93 -1.82 12.60
N VAL A 203 -5.03 -2.21 11.95
CA VAL A 203 -5.30 -2.03 10.54
C VAL A 203 -6.72 -1.52 10.40
N VAL A 204 -6.90 -0.44 9.65
CA VAL A 204 -8.20 0.06 9.21
C VAL A 204 -8.26 -0.12 7.70
N THR A 205 -9.30 -0.77 7.21
CA THR A 205 -9.56 -0.96 5.77
C THR A 205 -10.88 -0.29 5.42
N VAL A 206 -10.86 0.63 4.46
CA VAL A 206 -12.06 1.18 3.82
C VAL A 206 -12.26 0.51 2.46
N TYR A 207 -13.50 0.20 2.12
CA TYR A 207 -13.89 -0.28 0.80
C TYR A 207 -14.54 0.85 0.04
N CYS A 208 -13.95 1.15 -1.11
CA CYS A 208 -14.19 2.37 -1.86
C CYS A 208 -14.91 2.08 -3.17
N GLY A 209 -15.97 2.83 -3.47
CA GLY A 209 -16.88 2.63 -4.60
C GLY A 209 -17.12 3.87 -5.43
#